data_AF-A0A7C4J2E2-F1
#
_entry.id   AF-A0A7C4J2E2-F1
#
_cell.length_a   1.000
_cell.length_b   1.000
_cell.length_c   1.000
_cell.angle_alpha   90.00
_cell.angle_beta   90.00
_cell.angle_gamma   90.00
#
_symmetry.space_group_name_H-M   'P 1'
#
loop_
_entity.id
_entity.type
_entity.pdbx_description
1 polymer ?
#
loop_
_entity_poly.entity_id
_entity_poly.type
_entity_poly.pdbx_seq_one_letter_code
_entity_poly.pdbx_strand_id
1 'polypeptide(L)'
;MMFIFTELLPYLDKSEIMKIAFILNIVILIIMASCSKYPDLGEGYKLDSDGKYSLQIVNFENTVIVNAHIIEYAFDSTFILVSQRPWDSIPNIRTMNYTKSNKEFEKSTFLQYWIINKRERSEYTLDTLTKLARYSNVYGPFKQDVYLTKKKELGVPDSLKLKTE
;
A
#
# COMPACT_ATOMS: atom_id res chain seq x y z
N MET A 1 26.60 24.38 14.63
CA MET A 1 25.74 23.84 15.70
C MET A 1 26.34 22.63 16.43
N MET A 2 27.65 22.32 16.28
CA MET A 2 28.32 21.23 17.01
C MET A 2 29.23 21.73 18.14
N PHE A 3 29.53 23.03 18.19
CA PHE A 3 30.46 23.64 19.16
C PHE A 3 29.81 24.13 20.47
N ILE A 4 28.49 24.31 20.50
CA ILE A 4 27.81 24.85 21.70
C ILE A 4 27.59 23.76 22.77
N PHE A 5 27.53 22.49 22.38
CA PHE A 5 27.28 21.40 23.32
C PHE A 5 28.49 21.03 24.19
N THR A 6 29.71 21.28 23.71
CA THR A 6 30.95 20.91 24.41
C THR A 6 31.29 21.82 25.60
N GLU A 7 30.82 23.06 25.62
CA GLU A 7 31.14 24.03 26.69
C GLU A 7 30.16 24.01 27.88
N LEU A 8 28.95 23.45 27.70
CA LEU A 8 27.90 23.39 28.74
C LEU A 8 27.90 22.09 29.57
N LEU A 9 28.59 21.04 29.08
CA LEU A 9 28.71 19.74 29.74
C LEU A 9 29.24 19.78 31.20
N PRO A 10 30.25 20.60 31.56
CA PRO A 10 30.75 20.63 32.94
C PRO A 10 29.84 21.38 33.93
N TYR A 11 28.80 22.08 33.46
CA TYR A 11 27.85 22.85 34.28
C TYR A 11 26.50 22.16 34.51
N LEU A 12 26.28 21.00 33.89
CA LEU A 12 25.06 20.22 34.05
C LEU A 12 25.23 19.23 35.20
N ASP A 13 24.30 19.27 36.16
CA ASP A 13 24.24 18.25 37.21
C ASP A 13 24.00 16.86 36.59
N LYS A 14 24.50 15.81 37.26
CA LYS A 14 24.37 14.40 36.86
C LYS A 14 22.92 14.01 36.57
N SER A 15 21.97 14.60 37.29
CA SER A 15 20.53 14.45 37.06
C SER A 15 20.09 14.94 35.67
N GLU A 16 20.58 16.10 35.24
CA GLU A 16 20.26 16.70 33.94
C GLU A 16 20.92 15.93 32.79
N ILE A 17 22.16 15.46 32.98
CA ILE A 17 22.84 14.59 32.01
C ILE A 17 22.07 13.27 31.81
N MET A 18 21.55 12.68 32.89
CA MET A 18 20.76 11.43 32.83
C MET A 18 19.42 11.64 32.12
N LYS A 19 18.74 12.78 32.34
CA LYS A 19 17.51 13.16 31.62
C LYS A 19 17.76 13.34 30.13
N ILE A 20 18.83 14.04 29.75
CA ILE A 20 19.20 14.23 28.34
C ILE A 20 19.50 12.88 27.68
N ALA A 21 20.27 12.00 28.34
CA ALA A 21 20.56 10.66 27.84
C ALA A 21 19.30 9.80 27.68
N PHE A 22 18.34 9.92 28.60
CA PHE A 22 17.05 9.23 28.53
C PHE A 22 16.20 9.73 27.35
N ILE A 23 16.10 11.05 27.17
CA ILE A 23 15.40 11.66 26.02
C ILE A 23 16.06 11.22 24.70
N LEU A 24 17.39 11.23 24.63
CA LEU A 24 18.11 10.78 23.43
C LEU A 24 17.82 9.31 23.10
N ASN A 25 17.77 8.43 24.10
CA ASN A 25 17.39 7.03 23.90
C ASN A 25 15.96 6.88 23.37
N ILE A 26 14.99 7.64 23.92
CA ILE A 26 13.61 7.64 23.42
C ILE A 26 13.57 8.10 21.95
N VAL A 27 14.29 9.17 21.61
CA VAL A 27 14.34 9.67 20.23
C VAL A 27 14.95 8.64 19.28
N ILE A 28 16.03 7.96 19.67
CA ILE A 28 16.66 6.90 18.87
C ILE A 28 15.68 5.72 18.68
N LEU A 29 14.96 5.31 19.73
CA LEU A 29 13.93 4.27 19.66
C LEU A 29 12.80 4.63 18.68
N ILE A 30 12.33 5.89 18.69
CA ILE A 30 11.29 6.38 17.77
C ILE A 30 11.79 6.35 16.32
N ILE A 31 13.03 6.77 16.07
CA ILE A 31 13.62 6.76 14.72
C ILE A 31 13.75 5.33 14.19
N MET A 32 14.19 4.38 15.04
CA MET A 32 14.31 2.98 14.64
C MET A 32 12.94 2.31 14.36
N ALA A 33 11.88 2.72 15.04
CA ALA A 33 10.53 2.19 14.82
C ALA A 33 9.88 2.69 13.51
N SER A 34 10.38 3.78 12.93
CA SER A 34 9.72 4.45 11.79
C SER A 34 10.20 3.98 10.41
N CYS A 35 11.01 2.93 10.32
CA CYS A 35 11.56 2.45 9.05
C CYS A 35 10.64 1.43 8.36
N SER A 36 9.47 1.87 7.90
CA SER A 36 8.64 1.09 6.97
C SER A 36 8.87 1.58 5.53
N LYS A 37 9.01 0.64 4.60
CA LYS A 37 9.22 0.93 3.16
C LYS A 37 7.97 1.56 2.52
N TYR A 38 6.81 1.33 3.11
CA TYR A 38 5.51 1.73 2.59
C TYR A 38 4.66 2.34 3.71
N PRO A 39 3.78 3.31 3.38
CA PRO A 39 2.86 3.84 4.36
C PRO A 39 1.86 2.76 4.82
N ASP A 40 1.39 2.92 6.06
CA ASP A 40 0.21 2.23 6.54
C ASP A 40 -1.03 2.76 5.79
N LEU A 41 -1.82 1.87 5.19
CA LEU A 41 -3.03 2.24 4.46
C LEU A 41 -4.24 2.40 5.42
N GLY A 42 -4.07 2.07 6.70
CA GLY A 42 -5.08 2.15 7.76
C GLY A 42 -6.01 0.94 7.81
N GLU A 43 -6.68 0.75 8.95
CA GLU A 43 -7.63 -0.37 9.20
C GLU A 43 -7.02 -1.75 8.91
N GLY A 44 -5.71 -1.91 9.17
CA GLY A 44 -5.00 -3.17 8.98
C GLY A 44 -4.59 -3.47 7.53
N TYR A 45 -4.86 -2.59 6.57
CA TYR A 45 -4.37 -2.72 5.21
C TYR A 45 -2.94 -2.19 5.08
N LYS A 46 -2.09 -2.91 4.35
CA LYS A 46 -0.72 -2.50 4.06
C LYS A 46 -0.28 -2.90 2.67
N LEU A 47 0.71 -2.17 2.16
CA LEU A 47 1.42 -2.56 0.95
C LEU A 47 2.47 -3.61 1.28
N ASP A 48 2.61 -4.56 0.37
CA ASP A 48 3.62 -5.61 0.44
C ASP A 48 4.31 -5.76 -0.92
N SER A 49 5.61 -6.03 -0.92
CA SER A 49 6.41 -6.09 -2.14
C SER A 49 7.79 -6.71 -1.94
N ASP A 50 8.00 -7.88 -2.55
CA ASP A 50 9.27 -8.63 -2.54
C ASP A 50 10.21 -8.35 -3.73
N GLY A 51 9.85 -7.49 -4.67
CA GLY A 51 10.67 -7.24 -5.85
C GLY A 51 10.01 -6.40 -6.94
N LYS A 52 10.50 -6.57 -8.17
CA LYS A 52 9.95 -5.89 -9.36
C LYS A 52 8.56 -6.45 -9.65
N TYR A 53 7.58 -5.56 -9.78
CA TYR A 53 6.17 -5.87 -10.07
C TYR A 53 5.42 -6.72 -9.04
N SER A 54 5.97 -6.91 -7.84
CA SER A 54 5.32 -7.67 -6.77
C SER A 54 4.41 -6.81 -5.87
N LEU A 55 4.30 -5.50 -6.13
CA LEU A 55 3.54 -4.61 -5.26
C LEU A 55 2.07 -5.05 -5.20
N GLN A 56 1.61 -5.37 -3.99
CA GLN A 56 0.28 -5.88 -3.68
C GLN A 56 -0.29 -5.21 -2.41
N ILE A 57 -1.59 -5.39 -2.16
CA ILE A 57 -2.22 -5.00 -0.89
C ILE A 57 -2.62 -6.24 -0.13
N VAL A 58 -2.25 -6.29 1.15
CA VAL A 58 -2.65 -7.33 2.09
C VAL A 58 -3.41 -6.73 3.27
N ASN A 59 -4.22 -7.54 3.95
CA ASN A 59 -4.87 -7.18 5.21
C ASN A 59 -3.99 -7.50 6.44
N PHE A 60 -4.54 -7.34 7.64
CA PHE A 60 -3.82 -7.56 8.90
C PHE A 60 -3.40 -9.02 9.12
N GLU A 61 -4.07 -9.96 8.45
CA GLU A 61 -3.75 -11.40 8.46
C GLU A 61 -2.72 -11.78 7.40
N ASN A 62 -2.18 -10.81 6.66
CA ASN A 62 -1.34 -10.99 5.47
C ASN A 62 -2.05 -11.71 4.31
N THR A 63 -3.38 -11.68 4.29
CA THR A 63 -4.14 -12.20 3.14
C THR A 63 -4.12 -11.18 2.01
N VAL A 64 -3.81 -11.65 0.79
CA VAL A 64 -3.77 -10.82 -0.42
C VAL A 64 -5.19 -10.35 -0.78
N ILE A 65 -5.38 -9.04 -0.78
CA ILE A 65 -6.65 -8.37 -1.09
C ILE A 65 -6.66 -7.88 -2.53
N VAL A 66 -5.58 -7.22 -2.94
CA VAL A 66 -5.31 -6.90 -4.34
C VAL A 66 -3.97 -7.51 -4.69
N ASN A 67 -3.99 -8.42 -5.66
CA ASN A 67 -2.80 -9.17 -6.08
C ASN A 67 -1.70 -8.23 -6.63
N ALA A 68 -0.50 -8.77 -6.79
CA ALA A 68 0.68 -8.12 -7.32
C ALA A 68 0.42 -7.33 -8.63
N HIS A 69 1.40 -6.52 -9.02
CA HIS A 69 1.38 -5.66 -10.22
C HIS A 69 0.50 -4.40 -10.07
N ILE A 70 0.37 -3.88 -8.85
CA ILE A 70 -0.17 -2.53 -8.61
C ILE A 70 0.77 -1.51 -9.24
N ILE A 71 0.20 -0.60 -10.04
CA ILE A 71 0.93 0.47 -10.73
C ILE A 71 0.76 1.78 -9.97
N GLU A 72 -0.47 2.10 -9.57
CA GLU A 72 -0.76 3.27 -8.76
C GLU A 72 -1.75 2.95 -7.66
N TYR A 73 -1.67 3.74 -6.59
CA TYR A 73 -2.64 3.71 -5.51
C TYR A 73 -2.82 5.11 -4.93
N ALA A 74 -3.98 5.35 -4.34
CA ALA A 74 -4.29 6.53 -3.54
C ALA A 74 -5.17 6.10 -2.37
N PHE A 75 -5.04 6.71 -1.20
CA PHE A 75 -5.87 6.35 -0.05
C PHE A 75 -6.11 7.55 0.86
N ASP A 76 -7.20 7.49 1.62
CA ASP A 76 -7.51 8.39 2.72
C ASP A 76 -7.91 7.57 3.96
N SER A 77 -8.61 8.14 4.93
CA SER A 77 -9.08 7.40 6.11
C SER A 77 -10.16 6.35 5.80
N THR A 78 -10.83 6.45 4.65
CA THR A 78 -12.04 5.68 4.31
C THR A 78 -11.81 4.72 3.14
N PHE A 79 -11.08 5.14 2.11
CA PHE A 79 -10.94 4.38 0.88
C PHE A 79 -9.49 4.12 0.52
N ILE A 80 -9.28 3.02 -0.21
CA ILE A 80 -8.06 2.77 -0.98
C ILE A 80 -8.46 2.57 -2.44
N LEU A 81 -7.86 3.34 -3.33
CA LEU A 81 -8.02 3.26 -4.78
C LEU A 81 -6.77 2.64 -5.37
N VAL A 82 -6.93 1.75 -6.35
CA VAL A 82 -5.81 1.03 -6.96
C VAL A 82 -6.00 0.94 -8.47
N SER A 83 -4.93 1.21 -9.23
CA SER A 83 -4.78 0.73 -10.60
C SER A 83 -3.77 -0.42 -10.64
N GLN A 84 -4.13 -1.47 -11.34
CA GLN A 84 -3.35 -2.69 -11.47
C GLN A 84 -3.20 -3.04 -12.94
N ARG A 85 -2.01 -3.50 -13.32
CA ARG A 85 -1.76 -4.13 -14.62
C ARG A 85 -1.61 -5.63 -14.39
N PRO A 86 -2.64 -6.45 -14.64
CA PRO A 86 -2.56 -7.88 -14.34
C PRO A 86 -1.60 -8.59 -15.28
N TRP A 87 -0.70 -9.41 -14.72
CA TRP A 87 0.27 -10.17 -15.49
C TRP A 87 -0.39 -11.22 -16.40
N ASP A 88 -1.40 -11.92 -15.88
CA ASP A 88 -2.12 -12.97 -16.62
C ASP A 88 -2.95 -12.44 -17.79
N SER A 89 -3.16 -11.12 -17.93
CA SER A 89 -3.89 -10.57 -19.09
C SER A 89 -3.03 -10.50 -20.35
N ILE A 90 -1.73 -10.79 -20.27
CA ILE A 90 -0.83 -10.70 -21.41
C ILE A 90 -0.91 -12.00 -22.22
N PRO A 91 -1.28 -11.94 -23.51
CA PRO A 91 -1.44 -13.13 -24.34
C PRO A 91 -0.17 -13.97 -24.37
N ASN A 92 -0.31 -15.29 -24.18
CA ASN A 92 0.77 -16.26 -24.21
C ASN A 92 1.90 -16.01 -23.19
N ILE A 93 1.69 -15.21 -22.14
CA ILE A 93 2.78 -14.87 -21.20
C ILE A 93 3.39 -16.09 -20.51
N ARG A 94 2.59 -17.14 -20.31
CA ARG A 94 3.01 -18.41 -19.70
C ARG A 94 3.97 -19.22 -20.57
N THR A 95 4.00 -18.97 -21.89
CA THR A 95 4.90 -19.65 -22.82
C THR A 95 6.14 -18.82 -23.15
N MET A 96 6.23 -17.59 -22.65
CA MET A 96 7.35 -16.68 -22.87
C MET A 96 8.45 -16.89 -21.83
N ASN A 97 9.70 -16.65 -22.23
CA ASN A 97 10.79 -16.55 -21.26
C ASN A 97 10.70 -15.24 -20.47
N TYR A 98 11.36 -15.19 -19.32
CA TYR A 98 11.32 -14.05 -18.39
C TYR A 98 11.58 -12.69 -19.05
N THR A 99 12.61 -12.58 -19.89
CA THR A 99 12.96 -11.33 -20.58
C THR A 99 11.86 -10.87 -21.53
N LYS A 100 11.26 -11.80 -22.29
CA LYS A 100 10.17 -11.48 -23.22
C LYS A 100 8.89 -11.12 -22.45
N SER A 101 8.54 -11.88 -21.43
CA SER A 101 7.37 -11.61 -20.58
C SER A 101 7.43 -10.23 -19.95
N ASN A 102 8.58 -9.83 -19.41
CA ASN A 102 8.79 -8.48 -18.86
C ASN A 102 8.60 -7.39 -19.91
N LYS A 103 9.17 -7.56 -21.12
CA LYS A 103 9.02 -6.59 -22.21
C LYS A 103 7.56 -6.43 -22.64
N GLU A 104 6.81 -7.53 -22.73
CA GLU A 104 5.40 -7.49 -23.09
C GLU A 104 4.54 -6.90 -21.95
N PHE A 105 4.92 -7.16 -20.70
CA PHE A 105 4.28 -6.53 -19.54
C PHE A 105 4.47 -5.03 -19.49
N GLU A 106 5.68 -4.54 -19.77
CA GLU A 106 5.97 -3.10 -19.82
C GLU A 106 5.17 -2.40 -20.92
N LYS A 107 4.93 -3.06 -22.06
CA LYS A 107 4.13 -2.56 -23.18
C LYS A 107 2.62 -2.64 -22.98
N SER A 108 2.14 -3.52 -22.09
CA SER A 108 0.71 -3.71 -21.88
C SER A 108 0.06 -2.43 -21.36
N THR A 109 -0.98 -1.98 -22.05
CA THR A 109 -1.81 -0.83 -21.66
C THR A 109 -3.07 -1.24 -20.90
N PHE A 110 -3.29 -2.55 -20.73
CA PHE A 110 -4.46 -3.05 -20.02
C PHE A 110 -4.35 -2.73 -18.53
N LEU A 111 -5.33 -1.99 -18.02
CA LEU A 111 -5.47 -1.63 -16.62
C LEU A 111 -6.80 -2.11 -16.09
N GLN A 112 -6.78 -2.52 -14.82
CA GLN A 112 -7.97 -2.77 -14.03
C GLN A 112 -7.90 -2.02 -12.71
N TYR A 113 -9.06 -1.69 -12.17
CA TYR A 113 -9.17 -0.79 -11.03
C TYR A 113 -9.89 -1.45 -9.87
N TRP A 114 -9.50 -1.05 -8.65
CA TRP A 114 -10.09 -1.53 -7.42
C TRP A 114 -10.40 -0.38 -6.47
N ILE A 115 -11.44 -0.57 -5.66
CA ILE A 115 -11.82 0.31 -4.55
C ILE A 115 -11.96 -0.56 -3.31
N ILE A 116 -11.31 -0.20 -2.21
CA ILE A 116 -11.50 -0.83 -0.90
C ILE A 116 -12.18 0.20 0.00
N ASN A 117 -13.34 -0.15 0.56
CA ASN A 117 -14.00 0.66 1.59
C ASN A 117 -13.62 0.15 2.98
N LYS A 118 -12.80 0.92 3.69
CA LYS A 118 -12.27 0.53 5.01
C LYS A 118 -13.30 0.67 6.14
N ARG A 119 -14.40 1.41 5.92
CA ARG A 119 -15.48 1.54 6.93
C ARG A 119 -16.41 0.34 6.95
N GLU A 120 -16.49 -0.38 5.84
CA GLU A 120 -17.32 -1.57 5.73
C GLU A 120 -16.58 -2.78 6.32
N ARG A 121 -17.33 -3.64 7.01
CA ARG A 121 -16.78 -4.90 7.50
C ARG A 121 -16.37 -5.76 6.31
N SER A 122 -15.14 -6.24 6.32
CA SER A 122 -14.62 -7.18 5.33
C SER A 122 -15.16 -8.59 5.62
N GLU A 123 -16.19 -9.00 4.91
CA GLU A 123 -16.78 -10.34 5.03
C GLU A 123 -16.26 -11.24 3.91
N TYR A 124 -15.62 -12.34 4.32
CA TYR A 124 -15.11 -13.33 3.40
C TYR A 124 -16.26 -14.13 2.79
N THR A 125 -16.23 -14.26 1.47
CA THR A 125 -17.08 -15.18 0.72
C THR A 125 -16.23 -15.98 -0.26
N LEU A 126 -16.44 -17.28 -0.30
CA LEU A 126 -15.84 -18.15 -1.29
C LEU A 126 -16.87 -18.45 -2.37
N ASP A 127 -16.62 -17.95 -3.57
CA ASP A 127 -17.36 -18.43 -4.74
C ASP A 127 -16.92 -19.86 -5.02
N THR A 128 -17.77 -20.83 -4.72
CA THR A 128 -17.45 -22.27 -4.88
C THR A 128 -17.31 -22.69 -6.34
N LEU A 129 -17.87 -21.93 -7.29
CA LEU A 129 -17.78 -22.21 -8.72
C LEU A 129 -16.45 -21.70 -9.29
N THR A 130 -16.10 -20.45 -8.97
CA THR A 130 -14.86 -19.84 -9.49
C THR A 130 -13.65 -20.08 -8.59
N LYS A 131 -13.88 -20.58 -7.36
CA LYS A 131 -12.89 -20.71 -6.27
C LYS A 131 -12.17 -19.39 -5.96
N LEU A 132 -12.84 -18.28 -6.22
CA LEU A 132 -12.32 -16.95 -5.94
C LEU A 132 -12.81 -16.49 -4.57
N ALA A 133 -11.85 -16.16 -3.70
CA ALA A 133 -12.12 -15.44 -2.47
C ALA A 133 -12.56 -14.01 -2.83
N ARG A 134 -13.67 -13.56 -2.25
CA ARG A 134 -14.18 -12.20 -2.36
C ARG A 134 -14.42 -11.63 -0.98
N TYR A 135 -14.18 -10.33 -0.88
CA TYR A 135 -14.41 -9.57 0.34
C TYR A 135 -15.47 -8.52 0.05
N SER A 136 -16.50 -8.45 0.90
CA SER A 136 -17.65 -7.56 0.71
C SER A 136 -17.29 -6.09 0.51
N ASN A 137 -16.21 -5.64 1.16
CA ASN A 137 -15.75 -4.25 1.13
C ASN A 137 -14.72 -3.95 0.03
N VAL A 138 -14.43 -4.93 -0.83
CA VAL A 138 -13.46 -4.84 -1.93
C VAL A 138 -14.20 -4.92 -3.25
N TYR A 139 -14.15 -3.83 -4.00
CA TYR A 139 -14.87 -3.66 -5.25
C TYR A 139 -13.88 -3.71 -6.41
N GLY A 140 -14.01 -4.71 -7.27
CA GLY A 140 -13.19 -4.89 -8.46
C GLY A 140 -12.97 -6.37 -8.80
N PRO A 141 -12.13 -6.65 -9.81
CA PRO A 141 -11.49 -5.68 -10.70
C PRO A 141 -12.49 -5.07 -11.69
N PHE A 142 -12.35 -3.77 -11.98
CA PHE A 142 -13.19 -3.06 -12.95
C PHE A 142 -12.41 -2.52 -14.14
N LYS A 143 -13.13 -2.31 -15.25
CA LYS A 143 -12.72 -1.36 -16.30
C LYS A 143 -12.92 0.08 -15.81
N GLN A 144 -12.26 1.04 -16.46
CA GLN A 144 -12.22 2.43 -16.02
C GLN A 144 -13.62 3.07 -15.89
N ASP A 145 -14.50 2.86 -16.86
CA ASP A 145 -15.88 3.38 -16.87
C ASP A 145 -16.74 2.85 -15.71
N VAL A 146 -16.63 1.54 -15.45
CA VAL A 146 -17.32 0.88 -14.32
C VAL A 146 -16.74 1.36 -12.99
N TYR A 147 -15.42 1.52 -12.91
CA TYR A 147 -14.73 2.06 -11.74
C TYR A 147 -15.19 3.49 -11.42
N LEU A 148 -15.24 4.38 -12.41
CA LEU A 148 -15.67 5.77 -12.19
C LEU A 148 -17.12 5.84 -11.74
N THR A 149 -17.99 4.98 -12.29
CA THR A 149 -19.37 4.85 -11.83
C THR A 149 -19.43 4.36 -10.38
N LYS A 150 -18.72 3.28 -10.05
CA LYS A 150 -18.70 2.72 -8.69
C LYS A 150 -18.11 3.70 -7.67
N LYS A 151 -17.07 4.45 -8.05
CA LYS A 151 -16.45 5.51 -7.23
C LYS A 151 -17.47 6.56 -6.80
N LYS A 152 -18.33 6.99 -7.73
CA LYS A 152 -19.44 7.92 -7.45
C LYS A 152 -20.52 7.28 -6.57
N GLU A 153 -20.92 6.05 -6.87
CA GLU A 153 -21.93 5.31 -6.09
C GLU A 153 -21.51 5.14 -4.61
N LEU A 154 -20.23 4.87 -4.36
CA LEU A 154 -19.68 4.71 -3.02
C LEU A 154 -19.40 6.05 -2.30
N GLY A 155 -19.59 7.18 -2.97
CA GLY A 155 -19.32 8.50 -2.40
C GLY A 155 -17.84 8.76 -2.12
N VAL A 156 -16.94 8.20 -2.94
CA VAL A 156 -15.50 8.48 -2.82
C VAL A 156 -15.26 9.97 -3.15
N PRO A 157 -14.54 10.73 -2.30
CA PRO A 157 -14.26 12.14 -2.56
C PRO A 157 -13.52 12.37 -3.87
N ASP A 158 -13.89 13.41 -4.64
CA ASP A 158 -13.21 13.78 -5.90
C ASP A 158 -11.74 14.19 -5.68
N SER A 159 -11.40 14.63 -4.46
CA SER A 159 -10.02 14.91 -4.05
C SER A 159 -9.15 13.65 -4.00
N LEU A 160 -9.76 12.48 -3.80
CA LEU A 160 -9.08 11.19 -3.80
C LEU A 160 -9.11 10.60 -5.21
N LYS A 161 -7.98 10.67 -5.92
CA LYS A 161 -7.85 10.19 -7.30
C LYS A 161 -6.51 9.53 -7.56
N LEU A 162 -6.50 8.62 -8.53
CA LEU A 162 -5.26 8.05 -9.07
C LEU A 162 -4.57 9.10 -9.96
N LYS A 163 -3.26 8.96 -10.22
CA LYS A 163 -2.54 9.94 -11.04
C LYS A 163 -2.90 9.81 -12.52
N THR A 164 -3.23 8.60 -12.96
CA THR A 164 -3.68 8.30 -14.34
C THR A 164 -5.19 8.50 -14.56
N GLU A 165 -5.92 9.04 -13.58
CA GLU A 165 -7.36 9.35 -13.72
C GLU A 165 -7.61 10.59 -14.60
#